data_AF-A0A6L6HPZ0-F1
#
_entry.id   AF-A0A6L6HPZ0-F1
#
_cell.length_a   1.000
_cell.length_b   1.000
_cell.length_c   1.000
_cell.angle_alpha   90.00
_cell.angle_beta   90.00
_cell.angle_gamma   90.00
#
_symmetry.space_group_name_H-M   'P 1'
#
loop_
_entity.id
_entity.type
_entity.pdbx_description
1 polymer ?
#
loop_
_entity_poly.entity_id
_entity_poly.type
_entity_poly.pdbx_seq_one_letter_code
_entity_poly.pdbx_strand_id
1 'polypeptide(L)'
;MTDILRLSLPLSVWIAAFSAVYGLEGIVCSDHWAAAGLSLGQGRAALLVAWAAAIAVQVVLLAGLRMPRFASSLPGVQRIAAILAAVALVATVWSLLPVAATSLCL
;
A
#
# COMPACT_ATOMS: atom_id res chain seq x y z
N MET A 1 -14.58 19.93 2.99
CA MET A 1 -13.14 19.54 2.87
C MET A 1 -12.93 18.04 3.06
N THR A 2 -13.65 17.40 3.98
CA THR A 2 -13.60 15.94 4.21
C THR A 2 -13.92 15.10 2.96
N ASP A 3 -14.80 15.57 2.06
CA ASP A 3 -15.09 14.83 0.82
C ASP A 3 -13.91 14.77 -0.15
N ILE A 4 -13.12 15.85 -0.28
CA ILE A 4 -11.90 15.83 -1.09
C ILE A 4 -10.92 14.81 -0.52
N LEU A 5 -10.75 14.83 0.81
CA LEU A 5 -9.88 13.86 1.49
C LEU A 5 -10.37 12.43 1.26
N ARG A 6 -11.67 12.13 1.36
CA ARG A 6 -12.23 10.79 1.10
C ARG A 6 -11.95 10.29 -0.31
N LEU A 7 -11.93 11.19 -1.29
CA LEU A 7 -11.67 10.85 -2.68
C LEU A 7 -10.18 10.65 -2.95
N SER A 8 -9.31 11.52 -2.41
CA SER A 8 -7.87 11.45 -2.70
C SER A 8 -7.13 10.43 -1.84
N LEU A 9 -7.54 10.24 -0.58
CA LEU A 9 -6.81 9.46 0.42
C LEU A 9 -6.47 8.03 -0.03
N PRO A 10 -7.39 7.22 -0.61
CA PRO A 10 -7.06 5.84 -0.94
C PRO A 10 -5.94 5.73 -1.99
N LEU A 11 -5.98 6.57 -3.02
CA LEU A 11 -4.96 6.59 -4.07
C LEU A 11 -3.64 7.20 -3.56
N SER A 12 -3.69 8.27 -2.77
CA SER A 12 -2.47 8.85 -2.19
C SER A 12 -1.75 7.85 -1.28
N VAL A 13 -2.49 7.09 -0.48
CA VAL A 13 -1.93 6.05 0.38
C VAL A 13 -1.35 4.90 -0.45
N TRP A 14 -1.99 4.53 -1.56
CA TRP A 14 -1.43 3.55 -2.49
C TRP A 14 -0.09 4.03 -3.08
N ILE A 15 -0.01 5.27 -3.56
CA ILE A 15 1.25 5.84 -4.09
C ILE A 15 2.34 5.82 -3.03
N ALA A 16 2.03 6.27 -1.81
CA ALA A 16 3.00 6.28 -0.71
C ALA A 16 3.50 4.87 -0.36
N ALA A 17 2.59 3.89 -0.29
CA ALA A 17 2.94 2.50 -0.05
C ALA A 17 3.78 1.92 -1.17
N PHE A 18 3.43 2.20 -2.43
CA PHE A 18 4.20 1.78 -3.60
C PHE A 18 5.64 2.31 -3.53
N SER A 19 5.81 3.62 -3.32
CA SER A 19 7.13 4.24 -3.20
C SER A 19 7.93 3.66 -2.02
N ALA A 20 7.28 3.42 -0.87
CA ALA A 20 7.95 2.87 0.30
C ALA A 20 8.44 1.44 0.08
N VAL A 21 7.62 0.57 -0.51
CA VAL A 21 7.98 -0.84 -0.74
C VAL A 21 9.08 -0.97 -1.79
N TYR A 22 8.96 -0.28 -2.92
CA TYR A 22 10.01 -0.28 -3.95
C TYR A 22 11.29 0.44 -3.51
N GLY A 23 11.17 1.47 -2.68
CA GLY A 23 12.34 2.10 -2.03
C GLY A 23 13.06 1.15 -1.09
N LEU A 24 12.29 0.38 -0.29
CA LEU A 24 12.85 -0.67 0.56
C LEU A 24 13.53 -1.77 -0.25
N GLU A 25 12.94 -2.18 -1.38
CA GLU A 25 13.55 -3.15 -2.29
C GLU A 25 14.92 -2.66 -2.78
N GLY A 26 15.01 -1.38 -3.20
CA GLY A 26 16.28 -0.78 -3.59
C GLY A 26 17.33 -0.78 -2.46
N ILE A 27 16.91 -0.55 -1.21
CA ILE A 27 17.81 -0.63 -0.05
C ILE A 27 18.27 -2.07 0.19
N VAL A 28 17.36 -3.05 0.12
CA VAL A 28 17.67 -4.48 0.30
C VAL A 28 18.68 -4.97 -0.74
N CYS A 29 18.63 -4.44 -1.96
CA CYS A 29 19.57 -4.77 -3.03
C CYS A 29 20.86 -3.93 -3.04
N SER A 30 21.02 -3.00 -2.09
CA SER A 30 22.23 -2.18 -1.98
C SER A 30 23.31 -2.83 -1.12
N ASP A 31 24.58 -2.46 -1.34
CA ASP A 31 25.71 -2.89 -0.52
C ASP A 31 25.55 -2.51 0.97
N HIS A 32 24.73 -1.48 1.27
CA HIS A 32 24.50 -1.00 2.63
C HIS A 32 23.74 -2.02 3.48
N TRP A 33 22.87 -2.82 2.85
CA TRP A 33 22.15 -3.90 3.52
C TRP A 33 23.09 -5.02 3.96
N ALA A 34 23.96 -5.45 3.04
CA ALA A 34 24.99 -6.45 3.33
C ALA A 34 26.01 -5.93 4.35
N ALA A 35 26.42 -4.67 4.24
CA ALA A 35 27.32 -4.02 5.20
C ALA A 35 26.73 -3.93 6.62
N ALA A 36 25.40 -3.86 6.75
CA ALA A 36 24.69 -3.92 8.03
C ALA A 36 24.60 -5.35 8.61
N GLY A 37 25.18 -6.36 7.94
CA GLY A 37 25.13 -7.76 8.35
C GLY A 37 23.75 -8.41 8.13
N LEU A 38 22.88 -7.80 7.31
CA LEU A 38 21.55 -8.31 7.03
C LEU A 38 21.57 -9.25 5.84
N SER A 39 20.90 -10.38 5.98
CA SER A 39 20.76 -11.38 4.91
C SER A 39 19.66 -11.02 3.92
N LEU A 40 19.73 -11.58 2.71
CA LEU A 40 18.65 -11.50 1.72
C LEU A 40 17.34 -12.10 2.24
N GLY A 41 17.39 -13.13 3.09
CA GLY A 41 16.21 -13.71 3.73
C GLY A 41 15.48 -12.70 4.62
N GLN A 42 16.23 -11.89 5.38
CA GLN A 42 15.66 -10.78 6.17
C GLN A 42 15.10 -9.67 5.28
N GLY A 43 15.75 -9.36 4.15
CA GLY A 43 15.22 -8.44 3.15
C GLY A 43 13.88 -8.89 2.59
N ARG A 44 13.77 -10.17 2.21
CA ARG A 44 12.50 -10.76 1.74
C ARG A 44 11.41 -10.72 2.81
N ALA A 45 11.75 -11.02 4.06
CA ALA A 45 10.80 -10.93 5.16
C ALA A 45 10.32 -9.49 5.39
N ALA A 46 11.22 -8.50 5.37
CA ALA A 46 10.87 -7.09 5.52
C ALA A 46 9.94 -6.61 4.40
N LEU A 47 10.21 -7.02 3.15
CA LEU A 47 9.37 -6.72 2.00
C LEU A 47 7.98 -7.36 2.09
N LEU A 48 7.88 -8.62 2.53
CA LEU A 48 6.59 -9.29 2.76
C LEU A 48 5.78 -8.60 3.86
N VAL A 49 6.43 -8.17 4.95
CA VAL A 49 5.78 -7.43 6.03
C VAL A 49 5.29 -6.07 5.53
N ALA A 50 6.11 -5.34 4.77
CA ALA A 50 5.73 -4.05 4.19
C ALA A 50 4.54 -4.20 3.23
N TRP A 51 4.54 -5.25 2.40
CA TRP A 51 3.43 -5.59 1.52
C TRP A 51 2.14 -5.89 2.28
N ALA A 52 2.20 -6.77 3.29
CA ALA A 52 1.06 -7.10 4.13
C ALA A 52 0.50 -5.87 4.86
N ALA A 53 1.38 -5.00 5.36
CA ALA A 53 1.00 -3.75 6.00
C ALA A 53 0.29 -2.80 5.02
N ALA A 54 0.79 -2.66 3.79
CA ALA A 54 0.14 -1.84 2.75
C ALA A 54 -1.28 -2.32 2.43
N ILE A 55 -1.48 -3.64 2.28
CA ILE A 55 -2.80 -4.24 2.10
C ILE A 55 -3.69 -3.96 3.31
N ALA A 56 -3.20 -4.19 4.52
CA ALA A 56 -3.97 -3.97 5.75
C ALA A 56 -4.45 -2.51 5.86
N VAL A 57 -3.59 -1.54 5.54
CA VAL A 57 -3.97 -0.11 5.54
C VAL A 57 -5.08 0.15 4.53
N GLN A 58 -5.01 -0.39 3.31
CA GLN A 58 -6.07 -0.20 2.30
C GLN A 58 -7.39 -0.85 2.71
N VAL A 59 -7.35 -2.04 3.34
CA VAL A 59 -8.54 -2.69 3.90
C VAL A 59 -9.16 -1.84 5.00
N VAL A 60 -8.36 -1.29 5.90
CA VAL A 60 -8.82 -0.38 6.97
C VAL A 60 -9.44 0.88 6.38
N LEU A 61 -8.86 1.47 5.34
CA LEU A 61 -9.44 2.63 4.66
C LEU A 61 -10.79 2.31 4.01
N LEU A 62 -10.89 1.20 3.29
CA LEU A 62 -12.13 0.76 2.66
C LEU A 62 -13.22 0.45 3.71
N ALA A 63 -12.87 -0.24 4.79
CA ALA A 63 -13.78 -0.50 5.90
C ALA A 63 -14.20 0.80 6.61
N GLY A 64 -13.25 1.72 6.81
CA GLY A 64 -13.47 3.03 7.39
C GLY A 64 -14.48 3.85 6.60
N LEU A 65 -14.33 3.90 5.27
CA LEU A 65 -15.27 4.60 4.39
C LEU A 65 -16.69 4.04 4.47
N ARG A 66 -16.87 2.75 4.81
CA ARG A 66 -18.20 2.14 4.98
C ARG A 66 -18.83 2.41 6.34
N MET A 67 -18.08 2.92 7.32
CA MET A 67 -18.63 3.26 8.63
C MET A 67 -19.51 4.52 8.55
N PRO A 68 -20.69 4.55 9.22
CA PRO A 68 -21.57 5.72 9.22
C PRO A 68 -20.87 7.01 9.67
N ARG A 69 -19.89 6.91 10.58
CA ARG A 69 -19.13 8.07 11.10
C ARG A 69 -18.29 8.78 10.04
N PHE A 70 -17.90 8.06 8.99
CA PHE A 70 -17.01 8.57 7.96
C PHE A 70 -17.66 8.66 6.58
N ALA A 71 -18.86 8.10 6.42
CA ALA A 71 -19.61 8.18 5.19
C ALA A 71 -19.93 9.65 4.84
N SER A 72 -19.87 9.97 3.55
CA SER A 72 -20.39 11.24 3.04
C SER A 72 -21.92 11.20 3.03
N SER A 73 -22.56 12.32 3.33
CA SER A 73 -24.02 12.47 3.20
C SER A 73 -24.47 12.49 1.72
N LEU A 74 -23.54 12.71 0.79
CA LEU A 74 -23.77 12.70 -0.65
C LEU A 74 -23.55 11.29 -1.22
N PRO A 75 -24.60 10.61 -1.72
CA PRO A 75 -24.49 9.22 -2.20
C PRO A 75 -23.48 9.04 -3.35
N GLY A 76 -23.37 10.03 -4.24
CA GLY A 76 -22.42 10.00 -5.36
C GLY A 76 -20.96 10.03 -4.89
N VAL A 77 -20.63 10.95 -3.98
CA VAL A 77 -19.27 11.06 -3.42
C VAL A 77 -18.89 9.79 -2.67
N GLN A 78 -19.81 9.26 -1.86
CA GLN A 78 -19.60 8.02 -1.12
C GLN A 78 -19.32 6.83 -2.06
N ARG A 79 -20.07 6.72 -3.16
CA ARG A 79 -19.88 5.67 -4.16
C ARG A 79 -18.51 5.79 -4.85
N ILE A 80 -18.13 7.00 -5.26
CA ILE A 80 -16.84 7.24 -5.92
C ILE A 80 -15.70 6.94 -4.94
N ALA A 81 -15.77 7.40 -3.69
CA ALA A 81 -14.76 7.11 -2.67
C ALA A 81 -14.59 5.61 -2.44
N ALA A 82 -15.70 4.86 -2.37
CA ALA A 82 -15.65 3.40 -2.23
C ALA A 82 -15.02 2.70 -3.45
N ILE A 83 -15.33 3.17 -4.66
CA ILE A 83 -14.71 2.67 -5.90
C ILE A 83 -13.21 2.95 -5.88
N LEU A 84 -12.80 4.19 -5.56
CA LEU A 84 -11.39 4.57 -5.50
C LEU A 84 -10.62 3.76 -4.45
N ALA A 85 -11.23 3.48 -3.30
CA ALA A 85 -10.64 2.61 -2.29
C ALA A 85 -10.52 1.15 -2.74
N ALA A 86 -11.51 0.62 -3.45
CA ALA A 86 -11.41 -0.72 -4.04
C ALA A 86 -10.32 -0.78 -5.12
N VAL A 87 -10.24 0.23 -5.98
CA VAL A 87 -9.18 0.36 -7.00
C VAL A 87 -7.81 0.42 -6.34
N ALA A 88 -7.63 1.24 -5.30
CA ALA A 88 -6.37 1.35 -4.57
C ALA A 88 -5.96 0.01 -3.92
N LEU A 89 -6.91 -0.73 -3.35
CA LEU A 89 -6.65 -2.06 -2.79
C LEU A 89 -6.20 -3.05 -3.87
N VAL A 90 -6.92 -3.13 -5.00
CA VAL A 90 -6.55 -4.01 -6.12
C VAL A 90 -5.19 -3.62 -6.70
N ALA A 91 -4.95 -2.32 -6.88
CA ALA A 91 -3.67 -1.79 -7.32
C ALA A 91 -2.54 -2.17 -6.36
N THR A 92 -2.76 -2.08 -5.04
CA THR A 92 -1.77 -2.49 -4.01
C THR A 92 -1.42 -3.97 -4.14
N VAL A 93 -2.42 -4.85 -4.30
CA VAL A 93 -2.18 -6.28 -4.45
C VAL A 93 -1.41 -6.56 -5.74
N TRP A 94 -1.82 -5.98 -6.87
CA TRP A 94 -1.23 -6.25 -8.17
C TRP A 94 0.17 -5.64 -8.33
N SER A 95 0.35 -4.37 -7.97
CA SER A 95 1.61 -3.65 -8.18
C SER A 95 2.72 -4.12 -7.25
N LEU A 96 2.38 -4.68 -6.09
CA LEU A 96 3.36 -5.18 -5.13
C LEU A 96 3.51 -6.70 -5.17
N LEU A 97 2.77 -7.40 -6.04
CA LEU A 97 2.93 -8.83 -6.28
C LEU A 97 4.36 -9.23 -6.73
N PRO A 98 5.06 -8.45 -7.59
CA PRO A 98 6.42 -8.78 -8.00
C PRO A 98 7.35 -8.99 -6.80
N VAL A 99 7.22 -8.15 -5.77
CA VAL A 99 8.01 -8.22 -4.53
C VAL A 99 7.93 -9.59 -3.86
N ALA A 100 6.80 -10.28 -3.97
CA ALA A 100 6.62 -11.62 -3.42
C ALA A 100 7.05 -12.73 -4.39
N ALA A 101 6.85 -12.53 -5.69
CA ALA A 101 6.90 -13.56 -6.73
C ALA A 101 8.22 -13.61 -7.52
N THR A 102 8.97 -12.51 -7.60
CA THR A 102 10.20 -12.42 -8.40
C THR A 102 11.45 -12.66 -7.55
N SER A 103 12.55 -13.00 -8.23
CA SER A 103 13.89 -13.03 -7.64
C SER A 103 14.32 -11.62 -7.24
N LEU A 104 14.81 -11.48 -6.00
CA LEU A 104 15.37 -10.23 -5.50
C LEU A 104 16.78 -10.03 -6.07
N CYS A 105 17.08 -8.80 -6.48
CA CYS A 105 18.43 -8.34 -6.84
C CYS A 105 19.09 -9.13 -7.97
N LEU A 106 18.40 -9.21 -9.13
CA LEU A 106 18.95 -9.76 -10.37
C LEU A 106 20.12 -8.93 -10.92
#